data_AF-R5G729-F1
#
_entry.id   AF-R5G729-F1
#
_cell.length_a   1.000
_cell.length_b   1.000
_cell.length_c   1.000
_cell.angle_alpha   90.00
_cell.angle_beta   90.00
_cell.angle_gamma   90.00
#
_symmetry.space_group_name_H-M   'P 1'
#
loop_
_entity.id
_entity.type
_entity.pdbx_description
1 polymer ?
#
loop_
_entity_poly.entity_id
_entity_poly.type
_entity_poly.pdbx_seq_one_letter_code
_entity_poly.pdbx_strand_id
1 'polypeptide(L)'
;MNELNLTKERMNSVRNTLIDANSTEYINLLSSAKFHYEGFNDRCKALEQEITQMWLTYYEKGLSAGELNQSIDPPLVVSMFRSLYYGDSFIQSITGNELEIDELKKKYLLLYNSIRL
;
A
#
# COMPACT_ATOMS: atom_id res chain seq x y z
N MET A 1 9.91 23.92 25.68
CA MET A 1 10.29 22.67 25.00
C MET A 1 9.53 22.65 23.68
N ASN A 2 10.21 22.50 22.54
CA ASN A 2 9.60 22.62 21.20
C ASN A 2 8.79 21.34 20.88
N GLU A 3 7.55 21.47 20.39
CA GLU A 3 6.68 20.35 19.97
C GLU A 3 7.38 19.39 19.01
N LEU A 4 8.26 19.91 18.14
CA LEU A 4 9.07 19.09 17.23
C LEU A 4 10.06 18.18 17.98
N ASN A 5 10.62 18.64 19.10
CA ASN A 5 11.52 17.82 19.92
C ASN A 5 10.75 16.73 20.66
N LEU A 6 9.56 17.03 21.19
CA LEU A 6 8.67 16.04 21.81
C LEU A 6 8.23 14.98 20.80
N THR A 7 7.95 15.38 19.56
CA THR A 7 7.55 14.46 18.50
C THR A 7 8.72 13.56 18.09
N LYS A 8 9.92 14.11 17.97
CA LYS A 8 11.15 13.37 17.68
C LYS A 8 11.49 12.37 18.78
N GLU A 9 11.33 12.75 20.05
CA GLU A 9 11.52 11.85 21.19
C GLU A 9 10.48 10.73 21.21
N ARG A 10 9.20 11.02 20.92
CA ARG A 10 8.16 9.99 20.78
C ARG A 10 8.45 9.02 19.64
N MET A 11 8.88 9.51 18.48
CA MET A 11 9.25 8.65 17.34
C MET A 11 10.46 7.77 17.65
N ASN A 12 11.47 8.31 18.33
CA ASN A 12 12.65 7.54 18.75
C ASN A 12 12.30 6.50 19.81
N SER A 13 11.42 6.85 20.75
CA SER A 13 10.89 5.90 21.74
C SER A 13 10.18 4.76 21.05
N VAL A 14 9.23 5.07 20.14
CA VAL A 14 8.49 4.06 19.36
C VAL A 14 9.46 3.20 18.55
N ARG A 15 10.41 3.78 17.82
CA ARG A 15 11.41 3.02 17.05
C ARG A 15 12.22 2.03 17.90
N ASN A 16 12.56 2.39 19.14
CA ASN A 16 13.35 1.54 20.03
C ASN A 16 12.52 0.42 20.70
N THR A 17 11.20 0.60 20.86
CA THR A 17 10.28 -0.48 21.30
C THR A 17 9.91 -1.43 20.16
N LEU A 18 10.02 -0.97 18.91
CA LEU A 18 9.60 -1.67 17.70
C LEU A 18 10.61 -2.71 17.17
N ILE A 19 11.55 -3.19 17.98
CA ILE A 19 12.48 -4.26 17.56
C ILE A 19 11.72 -5.57 17.26
N ASP A 20 10.51 -5.74 17.83
CA ASP A 20 9.54 -6.82 17.54
C ASP A 20 8.23 -6.28 16.94
N ALA A 21 8.30 -5.17 16.18
CA ALA A 21 7.13 -4.45 15.71
C ALA A 21 6.19 -5.30 14.86
N ASN A 22 4.96 -5.50 15.31
CA ASN A 22 3.94 -6.09 14.45
C ASN A 22 3.30 -5.02 13.56
N SER A 23 2.65 -5.50 12.51
CA SER A 23 1.96 -4.72 11.48
C SER A 23 0.93 -3.71 12.03
N THR A 24 0.38 -3.92 13.24
CA THR A 24 -0.51 -2.95 13.93
C THR A 24 0.25 -1.69 14.36
N GLU A 25 1.47 -1.82 14.89
CA GLU A 25 2.22 -0.66 15.39
C GLU A 25 2.71 0.24 14.26
N TYR A 26 2.99 -0.34 13.09
CA TYR A 26 3.27 0.40 11.87
C TYR A 26 2.06 1.26 11.42
N ILE A 27 0.84 0.70 11.47
CA ILE A 27 -0.38 1.47 11.17
C ILE A 27 -0.61 2.59 12.19
N ASN A 28 -0.34 2.33 13.47
CA ASN A 28 -0.44 3.35 14.51
C ASN A 28 0.56 4.49 14.27
N LEU A 29 1.78 4.18 13.84
CA LEU A 29 2.78 5.18 13.46
C LEU A 29 2.31 6.03 12.27
N LEU A 30 1.81 5.42 11.20
CA LEU A 30 1.28 6.15 10.04
C LEU A 30 0.08 7.02 10.41
N SER A 31 -0.82 6.50 11.24
CA SER A 31 -1.99 7.24 11.73
C SER A 31 -1.57 8.44 12.56
N SER A 32 -0.62 8.25 13.48
CA SER A 32 -0.04 9.34 14.27
C SER A 32 0.62 10.39 13.36
N ALA A 33 1.40 9.95 12.37
CA ALA A 33 2.08 10.85 11.45
C ALA A 33 1.10 11.73 10.66
N LYS A 34 -0.03 11.17 10.23
CA LYS A 34 -1.12 11.92 9.57
C LYS A 34 -1.67 13.06 10.42
N PHE A 35 -1.74 12.91 11.75
CA PHE A 35 -2.27 13.94 12.64
C PHE A 35 -1.22 15.00 13.04
N HIS A 36 0.05 14.62 13.12
CA HIS A 36 1.09 15.46 13.70
C HIS A 36 2.01 16.13 12.68
N TYR A 37 2.09 15.63 11.44
CA TYR A 37 2.95 16.21 10.40
C TYR A 37 2.13 16.93 9.33
N GLU A 38 2.33 18.24 9.24
CA GLU A 38 1.81 19.05 8.15
C GLU A 38 2.32 18.52 6.80
N GLY A 39 1.43 18.45 5.80
CA GLY A 39 1.75 17.94 4.46
C GLY A 39 1.90 16.42 4.35
N PHE A 40 1.83 15.65 5.45
CA PHE A 40 1.94 14.19 5.40
C PHE A 40 0.88 13.56 4.49
N ASN A 41 -0.39 13.99 4.64
CA ASN A 41 -1.50 13.52 3.83
C ASN A 41 -1.29 13.80 2.33
N ASP A 42 -0.77 14.98 2.00
CA ASP A 42 -0.53 15.36 0.60
C ASP A 42 0.63 14.57 0.00
N ARG A 43 1.67 14.29 0.80
CA ARG A 43 2.77 13.42 0.36
C ARG A 43 2.30 11.98 0.16
N CYS A 44 1.44 11.45 1.04
CA CYS A 44 0.83 10.13 0.84
C CYS A 44 0.00 10.10 -0.45
N LYS A 45 -0.85 11.10 -0.70
CA LYS A 45 -1.63 11.17 -1.95
C LYS A 45 -0.73 11.24 -3.19
N ALA A 46 0.33 12.03 -3.16
CA ALA A 46 1.28 12.12 -4.27
C ALA A 46 1.96 10.76 -4.53
N LEU A 47 2.40 10.07 -3.47
CA LEU A 47 2.98 8.74 -3.60
C LEU A 47 1.98 7.72 -4.18
N GLU A 48 0.73 7.75 -3.74
CA GLU A 48 -0.33 6.88 -4.24
C GLU A 48 -0.63 7.13 -5.73
N GLN A 49 -0.56 8.39 -6.17
CA GLN A 49 -0.66 8.76 -7.59
C GLN A 49 0.54 8.24 -8.40
N GLU A 50 1.78 8.42 -7.89
CA GLU A 50 3.00 7.91 -8.51
C GLU A 50 2.94 6.38 -8.70
N ILE A 51 2.52 5.65 -7.65
CA ILE A 51 2.34 4.19 -7.71
C ILE A 51 1.29 3.82 -8.77
N THR A 52 0.13 4.48 -8.74
CA THR A 52 -0.96 4.21 -9.69
C THR A 52 -0.52 4.44 -11.14
N GLN A 53 0.22 5.51 -11.41
CA GLN A 53 0.75 5.80 -12.74
C GLN A 53 1.75 4.74 -13.19
N MET A 54 2.58 4.23 -12.27
CA MET A 54 3.50 3.13 -12.53
C MET A 54 2.75 1.87 -12.96
N TRP A 55 1.67 1.52 -12.25
CA TRP A 55 0.81 0.38 -12.60
C TRP A 55 0.16 0.54 -13.97
N LEU A 56 -0.39 1.72 -14.28
CA LEU A 56 -0.98 2.00 -15.60
C LEU A 56 0.04 1.85 -16.73
N THR A 57 1.28 2.31 -16.50
CA THR A 57 2.38 2.16 -17.47
C THR A 57 2.67 0.69 -17.79
N TYR A 58 2.62 -0.21 -16.79
CA TYR A 58 2.80 -1.65 -17.04
C TYR A 58 1.58 -2.29 -17.68
N TYR A 59 0.38 -1.83 -17.35
CA TYR A 59 -0.84 -2.29 -18.00
C TYR A 59 -0.82 -1.97 -19.51
N GLU A 60 -0.43 -0.76 -19.89
CA GLU A 60 -0.28 -0.36 -21.30
C GLU A 60 0.74 -1.21 -22.06
N LYS A 61 1.83 -1.62 -21.40
CA LYS A 61 2.80 -2.57 -21.97
C LYS A 61 2.15 -3.93 -22.23
N GLY A 62 1.33 -4.43 -21.32
CA GLY A 62 0.59 -5.67 -21.49
C GLY A 62 -0.42 -5.62 -22.65
N LEU A 63 -1.12 -4.49 -22.80
CA LEU A 63 -1.99 -4.26 -23.97
C LEU A 63 -1.19 -4.25 -25.28
N SER A 64 -0.05 -3.54 -25.30
CA SER A 64 0.81 -3.41 -26.48
C SER A 64 1.44 -4.74 -26.90
N ALA A 65 1.68 -5.64 -25.93
CA ALA A 65 2.17 -7.00 -26.16
C ALA A 65 1.06 -7.98 -26.59
N GLY A 66 -0.22 -7.56 -26.59
CA GLY A 66 -1.35 -8.44 -26.88
C GLY A 66 -1.66 -9.45 -25.76
N GLU A 67 -1.17 -9.21 -24.55
CA GLU A 67 -1.35 -10.10 -23.39
C GLU A 67 -2.67 -9.83 -22.65
N LEU A 68 -3.12 -8.57 -22.66
CA LEU A 68 -4.27 -8.08 -21.91
C LEU A 68 -5.43 -7.75 -22.84
N ASN A 69 -6.65 -7.91 -22.33
CA ASN A 69 -7.87 -7.58 -23.04
C ASN A 69 -8.11 -6.06 -23.07
N GLN A 70 -8.21 -5.49 -24.28
CA GLN A 70 -8.44 -4.07 -24.53
C GLN A 70 -9.84 -3.57 -24.10
N SER A 71 -10.80 -4.45 -23.84
CA SER A 71 -12.17 -4.06 -23.48
C SER A 71 -12.36 -3.71 -22.00
N ILE A 72 -11.29 -3.80 -21.18
CA ILE A 72 -11.35 -3.63 -19.73
C ILE A 72 -10.76 -2.27 -19.35
N ASP A 73 -11.41 -1.56 -18.43
CA ASP A 73 -10.98 -0.25 -17.94
C ASP A 73 -9.68 -0.35 -17.10
N PRO A 74 -8.54 0.22 -17.56
CA PRO A 74 -7.26 0.07 -16.88
C PRO A 74 -7.24 0.63 -15.44
N PRO A 75 -7.76 1.84 -15.16
CA PRO A 75 -7.87 2.36 -13.80
C PRO A 75 -8.64 1.44 -12.85
N LEU A 76 -9.75 0.85 -13.30
CA LEU A 76 -10.52 -0.10 -12.50
C LEU A 76 -9.67 -1.33 -12.13
N VAL A 77 -8.99 -1.93 -13.11
CA VAL A 77 -8.13 -3.10 -12.85
C VAL A 77 -7.03 -2.77 -11.85
N VAL A 78 -6.31 -1.67 -12.06
CA VAL A 78 -5.25 -1.22 -11.14
C VAL A 78 -5.79 -1.00 -9.74
N SER A 79 -6.99 -0.41 -9.62
CA SER A 79 -7.65 -0.20 -8.33
C SER A 79 -7.99 -1.53 -7.63
N MET A 80 -8.36 -2.58 -8.37
CA MET A 80 -8.65 -3.90 -7.80
C MET A 80 -7.41 -4.56 -7.22
N PHE A 81 -6.28 -4.58 -7.94
CA PHE A 81 -5.02 -5.11 -7.41
C PHE A 81 -4.59 -4.38 -6.13
N ARG A 82 -4.64 -3.05 -6.17
CA ARG A 82 -4.26 -2.21 -5.03
C ARG A 82 -5.18 -2.42 -3.83
N SER A 83 -6.49 -2.45 -4.04
CA SER A 83 -7.47 -2.67 -2.96
C SER A 83 -7.29 -4.03 -2.31
N LEU A 84 -6.94 -5.06 -3.09
CA LEU A 84 -6.68 -6.38 -2.56
C LEU A 84 -5.43 -6.42 -1.67
N TYR A 85 -4.33 -5.79 -2.11
CA TYR A 85 -3.13 -5.65 -1.29
C TYR A 85 -3.38 -4.87 0.01
N TYR A 86 -4.03 -3.71 -0.07
CA TYR A 86 -4.33 -2.91 1.12
C TYR A 86 -5.29 -3.62 2.05
N GLY A 87 -6.30 -4.31 1.52
CA GLY A 87 -7.27 -5.08 2.30
C GLY A 87 -6.61 -6.23 3.07
N ASP A 88 -5.81 -7.05 2.39
CA ASP A 88 -5.08 -8.15 3.04
C ASP A 88 -4.10 -7.61 4.08
N SER A 89 -3.30 -6.60 3.72
CA SER A 89 -2.34 -5.97 4.63
C SER A 89 -3.02 -5.41 5.88
N PHE A 90 -4.19 -4.77 5.72
CA PHE A 90 -4.96 -4.25 6.83
C PHE A 90 -5.51 -5.38 7.72
N ILE A 91 -6.17 -6.40 7.16
CA ILE A 91 -6.74 -7.48 7.99
C ILE A 91 -5.65 -8.27 8.72
N GLN A 92 -4.54 -8.57 8.05
CA GLN A 92 -3.41 -9.27 8.68
C GLN A 92 -2.78 -8.40 9.78
N SER A 93 -2.67 -7.08 9.55
CA SER A 93 -2.21 -6.19 10.59
C SER A 93 -3.02 -6.26 11.88
N ILE A 94 -4.35 -6.26 11.76
CA ILE A 94 -5.27 -6.29 12.91
C ILE A 94 -5.24 -7.66 13.61
N THR A 95 -5.02 -8.74 12.85
CA THR A 95 -4.98 -10.10 13.41
C THR A 95 -3.60 -10.49 13.96
N GLY A 96 -2.62 -9.58 13.93
CA GLY A 96 -1.26 -9.83 14.43
C GLY A 96 -0.42 -10.73 13.51
N ASN A 97 -0.88 -10.95 12.27
CA ASN A 97 -0.16 -11.72 11.27
C ASN A 97 0.64 -10.79 10.33
N GLU A 98 1.66 -11.35 9.70
CA GLU A 98 2.34 -10.69 8.59
C GLU A 98 1.56 -10.87 7.28
N LEU A 99 1.96 -10.12 6.25
CA LEU A 99 1.37 -10.25 4.93
C LEU A 99 1.72 -11.61 4.32
N GLU A 100 0.73 -12.48 4.14
CA GLU A 100 0.89 -13.79 3.50
C GLU A 100 1.14 -13.64 1.99
N ILE A 101 2.40 -13.45 1.62
CA ILE A 101 2.84 -13.14 0.25
C ILE A 101 2.36 -14.19 -0.75
N ASP A 102 2.38 -15.47 -0.39
CA ASP A 102 1.99 -16.53 -1.32
C ASP A 102 0.49 -16.58 -1.58
N GLU A 103 -0.32 -16.19 -0.60
CA GLU A 103 -1.76 -16.06 -0.79
C GLU A 103 -2.09 -14.83 -1.63
N LEU A 104 -1.41 -13.70 -1.38
CA LEU A 104 -1.52 -12.50 -2.19
C LEU A 104 -1.17 -12.77 -3.67
N LYS A 105 -0.10 -13.52 -3.94
CA LYS A 105 0.27 -13.94 -5.30
C LYS A 105 -0.83 -14.75 -5.98
N LYS A 106 -1.47 -15.69 -5.28
CA LYS A 106 -2.58 -16.48 -5.86
C LYS A 106 -3.75 -15.58 -6.23
N LYS A 107 -4.13 -14.65 -5.34
CA LYS A 107 -5.19 -13.67 -5.60
C LYS A 107 -4.86 -12.77 -6.79
N TYR A 108 -3.62 -12.30 -6.86
CA TYR A 108 -3.13 -11.52 -8.00
C TYR A 108 -3.17 -12.32 -9.30
N LEU A 109 -2.73 -13.57 -9.30
CA LEU A 109 -2.79 -14.44 -10.48
C LEU A 109 -4.23 -14.68 -10.93
N LEU A 110 -5.16 -14.87 -9.99
CA LEU A 110 -6.58 -15.02 -10.31
C LEU A 110 -7.14 -13.76 -11.00
N LEU A 111 -6.88 -12.58 -10.43
CA LEU A 111 -7.32 -11.32 -11.02
C LEU A 111 -6.65 -11.08 -12.38
N TYR A 112 -5.35 -11.33 -12.48
CA TYR A 112 -4.60 -11.22 -13.73
C TYR A 112 -5.16 -12.14 -14.82
N ASN A 113 -5.46 -13.40 -14.51
CA ASN A 113 -6.06 -14.31 -15.49
C ASN A 113 -7.46 -13.86 -15.97
N SER A 114 -8.20 -13.09 -15.16
CA SER A 114 -9.51 -12.55 -15.57
C SER A 114 -9.44 -11.40 -16.58
N ILE A 115 -8.27 -10.77 -16.73
CA ILE A 115 -8.05 -9.62 -17.61
C ILE A 115 -7.18 -9.93 -18.84
N ARG A 116 -6.66 -11.16 -18.92
CA ARG A 116 -5.87 -11.61 -20.08
C ARG A 116 -6.75 -11.80 -21.31
N LEU A 117 -6.12 -11.70 -22.49
CA LEU A 117 -6.73 -12.01 -23.78
C LEU A 117 -6.95 -13.53 -23.95
#